data_AF-A0A4Y2MS19-F1
#
_entry.id   AF-A0A4Y2MS19-F1
#
_cell.length_a   1.000
_cell.length_b   1.000
_cell.length_c   1.000
_cell.angle_alpha   90.00
_cell.angle_beta   90.00
_cell.angle_gamma   90.00
#
_symmetry.space_group_name_H-M   'P 1'
#
loop_
_entity.id
_entity.type
_entity.pdbx_description
1 polymer ?
#
loop_
_entity_poly.entity_id
_entity_poly.type
_entity_poly.pdbx_seq_one_letter_code
_entity_poly.pdbx_strand_id
1 'polypeptide(L)'
;MTINHLLHIEAKVFYATVKSEALKIKKIYDKKHAIKMTAEDEKHFQRTNTCHICELNIKSVSSPYSVRKNKDFEKVRDHDHLIDPSKCKSNYRGPAHSLCNLMYQNPSFVPVFIYNLSGYDSHLFIKVLGRDKGRIDVIPNTDEKYISFSKEVSDDIAFIKDGKKEKVPKIKLRFVDSFRFMASSLNSLAKNVKEFRETAKYFPKEKLDLVTRKGVYPYDYMDSWGKCEETKLPSIKEFYNKMNESNISHKDYKHAKMYGEVSALKS
;
A
#
# COMPACT_ATOMS: atom_id res chain seq x y z
N MET A 1 15.30 3.56 -29.16
CA MET A 1 14.22 3.88 -28.20
C MET A 1 14.77 4.95 -27.28
N THR A 2 14.15 6.13 -27.14
CA THR A 2 14.66 7.15 -26.20
C THR A 2 14.35 6.71 -24.76
N ILE A 3 15.20 7.07 -23.79
CA ILE A 3 15.03 6.76 -22.35
C ILE A 3 13.60 7.11 -21.88
N ASN A 4 13.04 8.23 -22.37
CA ASN A 4 11.67 8.65 -22.07
C ASN A 4 10.57 7.68 -22.57
N HIS A 5 10.82 6.96 -23.67
CA HIS A 5 9.86 5.97 -24.17
C HIS A 5 9.86 4.70 -23.30
N LEU A 6 11.02 4.28 -22.80
CA LEU A 6 11.11 3.12 -21.91
C LEU A 6 10.43 3.41 -20.57
N LEU A 7 10.75 4.54 -19.93
CA LEU A 7 10.14 4.98 -18.67
C LEU A 7 8.61 5.10 -18.79
N HIS A 8 8.10 5.49 -19.96
CA HIS A 8 6.66 5.56 -20.20
C HIS A 8 6.00 4.17 -20.30
N ILE A 9 6.70 3.16 -20.85
CA ILE A 9 6.23 1.77 -20.85
C ILE A 9 6.20 1.25 -19.41
N GLU A 10 7.29 1.44 -18.66
CA GLU A 10 7.40 1.02 -17.26
C GLU A 10 6.29 1.62 -16.40
N ALA A 11 6.05 2.92 -16.51
CA ALA A 11 4.97 3.59 -15.78
C ALA A 11 3.58 3.05 -16.14
N LYS A 12 3.34 2.69 -17.41
CA LYS A 12 2.09 2.03 -17.84
C LYS A 12 1.92 0.65 -17.24
N VAL A 13 2.96 -0.18 -17.31
CA VAL A 13 2.93 -1.56 -16.78
C VAL A 13 2.72 -1.52 -15.27
N PHE A 14 3.49 -0.69 -14.57
CA PHE A 14 3.31 -0.47 -13.14
C PHE A 14 1.88 -0.05 -12.80
N TYR A 15 1.35 0.96 -13.49
CA TYR A 15 0.00 1.45 -13.23
C TYR A 15 -1.07 0.37 -13.49
N ALA A 16 -0.96 -0.38 -14.58
CA ALA A 16 -1.89 -1.47 -14.89
C ALA A 16 -1.89 -2.54 -13.79
N THR A 17 -0.71 -2.93 -13.30
CA THR A 17 -0.56 -3.89 -12.20
C THR A 17 -1.19 -3.36 -10.92
N VAL A 18 -0.86 -2.13 -10.51
CA VAL A 18 -1.39 -1.53 -9.29
C VAL A 18 -2.90 -1.30 -9.38
N LYS A 19 -3.44 -0.94 -10.55
CA LYS A 19 -4.88 -0.85 -10.81
C LYS A 19 -5.55 -2.22 -10.62
N SER A 20 -5.00 -3.28 -11.20
CA SER A 20 -5.52 -4.65 -11.06
C SER A 20 -5.56 -5.09 -9.60
N GLU A 21 -4.47 -4.90 -8.85
CA GLU A 21 -4.42 -5.23 -7.42
C GLU A 21 -5.42 -4.41 -6.60
N ALA A 22 -5.56 -3.11 -6.88
CA ALA A 22 -6.53 -2.27 -6.18
C ALA A 22 -7.98 -2.73 -6.40
N LEU A 23 -8.33 -3.19 -7.61
CA LEU A 23 -9.65 -3.76 -7.88
C LEU A 23 -9.87 -5.08 -7.14
N LYS A 24 -8.84 -5.92 -6.97
CA LYS A 24 -8.92 -7.13 -6.12
C LYS A 24 -9.14 -6.75 -4.64
N ILE A 25 -8.37 -5.78 -4.12
CA ILE A 25 -8.54 -5.26 -2.75
C ILE A 25 -9.95 -4.68 -2.56
N LYS A 26 -10.48 -3.96 -3.56
CA LYS A 26 -11.83 -3.40 -3.49
C LYS A 26 -12.89 -4.49 -3.33
N LYS A 27 -12.76 -5.62 -4.03
CA LYS A 27 -13.65 -6.78 -3.87
C LYS A 27 -13.59 -7.36 -2.45
N ILE A 28 -12.45 -7.27 -1.77
CA ILE A 28 -12.32 -7.66 -0.36
C ILE A 28 -13.03 -6.63 0.54
N TYR A 29 -12.82 -5.34 0.32
CA TYR A 29 -13.45 -4.27 1.11
C TYR A 29 -14.97 -4.21 0.97
N ASP A 30 -15.52 -4.64 -0.16
CA ASP A 30 -16.97 -4.71 -0.38
C ASP A 30 -17.65 -5.88 0.35
N LYS A 31 -16.90 -6.93 0.70
CA LYS A 31 -17.41 -8.04 1.49
C LYS A 31 -17.46 -7.64 2.96
N LYS A 32 -18.57 -7.06 3.39
CA LYS A 32 -18.81 -6.76 4.81
C LYS A 32 -19.26 -8.02 5.53
N HIS A 33 -18.39 -8.58 6.35
CA HIS A 33 -18.73 -9.72 7.19
C HIS A 33 -19.59 -9.32 8.39
N ALA A 34 -20.54 -10.18 8.75
CA ALA A 34 -21.35 -10.03 9.95
C ALA A 34 -20.50 -10.24 11.22
N ILE A 35 -20.98 -9.68 12.33
CA ILE A 35 -20.33 -9.87 13.63
C ILE A 35 -20.47 -11.32 14.11
N LYS A 36 -19.39 -11.87 14.66
CA LYS A 36 -19.32 -13.14 15.37
C LYS A 36 -18.65 -12.90 16.70
N MET A 37 -19.35 -13.25 17.77
CA MET A 37 -18.93 -13.08 19.15
C MET A 37 -18.97 -14.40 19.91
N THR A 38 -18.05 -14.58 20.85
CA THR A 38 -18.11 -15.66 21.83
C THR A 38 -18.92 -15.25 23.05
N ALA A 39 -19.18 -16.21 23.95
CA ALA A 39 -19.81 -15.92 25.25
C ALA A 39 -18.95 -14.96 26.09
N GLU A 40 -17.62 -15.07 26.02
CA GLU A 40 -16.69 -14.15 26.70
C GLU A 40 -16.77 -12.74 26.12
N ASP A 41 -16.90 -12.60 24.80
CA ASP A 41 -17.04 -11.30 24.14
C ASP A 41 -18.32 -10.57 24.57
N GLU A 42 -19.44 -11.31 24.67
CA GLU A 42 -20.69 -10.72 25.13
C GLU A 42 -20.59 -10.32 26.61
N LYS A 43 -19.99 -11.17 27.46
CA LYS A 43 -19.70 -10.79 28.86
C LYS A 43 -18.81 -9.55 28.95
N HIS A 44 -17.80 -9.45 28.09
CA HIS A 44 -16.94 -8.29 27.98
C HIS A 44 -17.76 -7.04 27.60
N PHE A 45 -18.53 -7.10 26.50
CA PHE A 45 -19.38 -6.01 26.04
C PHE A 45 -20.33 -5.50 27.14
N GLN A 46 -20.96 -6.41 27.89
CA GLN A 46 -21.89 -6.03 28.96
C GLN A 46 -21.18 -5.33 30.13
N ARG A 47 -20.02 -5.84 30.54
CA ARG A 47 -19.29 -5.35 31.72
C ARG A 47 -18.57 -4.02 31.49
N THR A 48 -18.00 -3.81 30.30
CA THR A 48 -17.22 -2.60 30.02
C THR A 48 -18.08 -1.49 29.40
N ASN A 49 -17.78 -0.25 29.80
CA ASN A 49 -18.31 0.96 29.18
C ASN A 49 -17.18 1.84 28.65
N THR A 50 -15.96 1.32 28.49
CA THR A 50 -14.83 2.06 27.92
C THR A 50 -14.82 1.83 26.41
N CYS A 51 -14.95 2.89 25.63
CA CYS A 51 -14.87 2.83 24.18
C CYS A 51 -13.47 2.36 23.76
N HIS A 52 -13.36 1.28 23.00
CA HIS A 52 -12.03 0.78 22.59
C HIS A 52 -11.35 1.66 21.53
N ILE A 53 -12.07 2.62 20.93
CA ILE A 53 -11.56 3.50 19.86
C ILE A 53 -10.95 4.77 20.45
N CYS A 54 -11.69 5.45 21.34
CA CYS A 54 -11.26 6.71 21.93
C CYS A 54 -10.87 6.60 23.41
N GLU A 55 -10.98 5.42 23.99
CA GLU A 55 -10.60 5.10 25.39
C GLU A 55 -11.40 5.85 26.48
N LEU A 56 -12.46 6.57 26.09
CA LEU A 56 -13.34 7.30 27.02
C LEU A 56 -14.52 6.45 27.47
N ASN A 57 -15.08 6.77 28.63
CA ASN A 57 -16.27 6.10 29.16
C ASN A 57 -17.54 6.51 28.37
N ILE A 58 -18.18 5.53 27.74
CA ILE A 58 -19.34 5.66 26.86
C ILE A 58 -20.56 6.25 27.57
N LYS A 59 -20.74 6.00 28.87
CA LYS A 59 -21.92 6.45 29.60
C LYS A 59 -21.77 7.85 30.19
N SER A 60 -20.55 8.29 30.47
CA SER A 60 -20.30 9.58 31.13
C SER A 60 -19.69 10.64 30.21
N VAL A 61 -19.00 10.24 29.15
CA VAL A 61 -18.33 11.15 28.21
C VAL A 61 -18.82 10.85 26.80
N SER A 62 -19.32 11.86 26.10
CA SER A 62 -19.76 11.71 24.72
C SER A 62 -18.58 11.43 23.79
N SER A 63 -18.83 10.81 22.64
CA SER A 63 -17.82 10.62 21.60
C SER A 63 -17.07 11.94 21.28
N PRO A 64 -15.75 11.93 21.06
CA PRO A 64 -15.01 13.11 20.58
C PRO A 64 -15.51 13.67 19.24
N TYR A 65 -16.21 12.85 18.45
CA TYR A 65 -16.83 13.25 17.19
C TYR A 65 -18.22 13.87 17.37
N SER A 66 -18.75 13.90 18.60
CA SER A 66 -20.04 14.51 18.90
C SER A 66 -19.99 16.02 18.68
N VAL A 67 -20.94 16.56 17.94
CA VAL A 67 -21.19 18.01 17.90
C VAL A 67 -21.76 18.42 19.26
N ARG A 68 -21.32 19.56 19.83
CA ARG A 68 -21.64 19.99 21.21
C ARG A 68 -23.11 19.90 21.65
N LYS A 69 -24.06 19.90 20.71
CA LYS A 69 -25.50 19.82 20.98
C LYS A 69 -26.08 18.40 20.95
N ASN A 70 -25.38 17.41 20.41
CA ASN A 70 -25.87 16.03 20.30
C ASN A 70 -24.91 15.08 21.02
N LYS A 71 -25.29 14.64 22.21
CA LYS A 71 -24.44 13.77 23.03
C LYS A 71 -24.64 12.32 22.60
N ASP A 72 -23.58 11.69 22.14
CA ASP A 72 -23.56 10.27 21.84
C ASP A 72 -23.12 9.46 23.05
N PHE A 73 -24.09 8.79 23.68
CA PHE A 73 -23.88 7.84 24.77
C PHE A 73 -24.36 6.43 24.40
N GLU A 74 -24.65 6.19 23.12
CA GLU A 74 -25.10 4.89 22.65
C GLU A 74 -23.92 3.93 22.57
N LYS A 75 -24.04 2.80 23.27
CA LYS A 75 -23.03 1.73 23.28
C LYS A 75 -23.33 0.73 22.17
N VAL A 76 -22.42 0.63 21.20
CA VAL A 76 -22.50 -0.31 20.08
C VAL A 76 -21.34 -1.30 20.09
N ARG A 77 -21.49 -2.41 19.36
CA ARG A 77 -20.47 -3.47 19.20
C ARG A 77 -19.70 -3.19 17.91
N ASP A 78 -18.43 -2.81 18.01
CA ASP A 78 -17.53 -2.70 16.84
C ASP A 78 -16.92 -4.07 16.52
N HIS A 79 -16.70 -4.32 15.23
CA HIS A 79 -16.10 -5.56 14.74
C HIS A 79 -15.30 -5.35 13.46
N ASP A 80 -14.39 -6.29 13.18
CA ASP A 80 -13.64 -6.28 11.95
C ASP A 80 -14.46 -6.87 10.79
N HIS A 81 -14.80 -6.01 9.84
CA HIS A 81 -15.56 -6.40 8.65
C HIS A 81 -14.75 -7.22 7.63
N LEU A 82 -13.42 -7.26 7.73
CA LEU A 82 -12.53 -7.97 6.81
C LEU A 82 -12.22 -9.40 7.24
N ILE A 83 -12.47 -9.74 8.50
CA ILE A 83 -12.24 -11.09 9.03
C ILE A 83 -13.47 -11.94 8.74
N ASP A 84 -13.24 -13.01 7.97
CA ASP A 84 -14.24 -14.04 7.68
C ASP A 84 -14.66 -14.77 8.97
N PRO A 85 -15.93 -14.67 9.41
CA PRO A 85 -16.42 -15.31 10.63
C PRO A 85 -16.29 -16.84 10.63
N SER A 86 -16.20 -17.47 9.47
CA SER A 86 -15.97 -18.92 9.37
C SER A 86 -14.53 -19.31 9.74
N LYS A 87 -13.59 -18.36 9.67
CA LYS A 87 -12.14 -18.59 9.85
C LYS A 87 -11.58 -18.05 11.17
N CYS A 88 -12.41 -17.41 12.00
CA CYS A 88 -12.00 -16.89 13.30
C CYS A 88 -12.93 -17.39 14.42
N LYS A 89 -12.43 -17.34 15.66
CA LYS A 89 -13.26 -17.57 16.85
C LYS A 89 -14.22 -16.39 17.08
N SER A 90 -13.75 -15.17 16.87
CA SER A 90 -14.47 -13.91 17.00
C SER A 90 -13.87 -12.86 16.07
N ASN A 91 -14.69 -11.96 15.53
CA ASN A 91 -14.24 -10.74 14.85
C ASN A 91 -14.62 -9.46 15.60
N TYR A 92 -15.13 -9.58 16.84
CA TYR A 92 -15.45 -8.46 17.70
C TYR A 92 -14.19 -7.74 18.20
N ARG A 93 -14.24 -6.40 18.24
CA ARG A 93 -13.13 -5.56 18.70
C ARG A 93 -13.37 -4.98 20.10
N GLY A 94 -14.59 -4.53 20.37
CA GLY A 94 -14.92 -3.94 21.67
C GLY A 94 -16.23 -3.14 21.65
N PRO A 95 -16.65 -2.62 22.82
CA PRO A 95 -17.71 -1.63 22.84
C PRO A 95 -17.16 -0.30 22.33
N ALA A 96 -17.99 0.44 21.61
CA ALA A 96 -17.68 1.77 21.13
C ALA A 96 -18.87 2.71 21.34
N HIS A 97 -18.58 4.01 21.36
CA HIS A 97 -19.62 5.00 21.07
C HIS A 97 -20.15 4.80 19.64
N SER A 98 -21.43 5.04 19.40
CA SER A 98 -22.07 4.90 18.09
C SER A 98 -21.38 5.73 17.01
N LEU A 99 -21.04 7.00 17.31
CA LEU A 99 -20.29 7.88 16.41
C LEU A 99 -18.83 7.47 16.24
N CYS A 100 -18.15 7.01 17.31
CA CYS A 100 -16.79 6.49 17.17
C CYS A 100 -16.77 5.30 16.19
N ASN A 101 -17.70 4.36 16.36
CA ASN A 101 -17.87 3.21 15.47
C ASN A 101 -18.15 3.64 14.02
N LEU A 102 -19.07 4.59 13.82
CA LEU A 102 -19.40 5.11 12.48
C LEU A 102 -18.21 5.80 11.79
N MET A 103 -17.36 6.48 12.56
CA MET A 103 -16.18 7.18 12.05
C MET A 103 -14.97 6.26 11.88
N TYR A 104 -14.94 5.11 12.55
CA TYR A 104 -13.89 4.11 12.47
C TYR A 104 -14.05 3.24 11.23
N GLN A 105 -13.88 3.88 10.06
CA GLN A 105 -14.05 3.26 8.77
C GLN A 105 -12.72 2.81 8.17
N ASN A 106 -12.76 1.68 7.46
CA ASN A 106 -11.63 1.27 6.62
C ASN A 106 -11.37 2.35 5.54
N PRO A 107 -10.10 2.62 5.21
CA PRO A 107 -9.76 3.54 4.14
C PRO A 107 -10.48 3.19 2.83
N SER A 108 -11.05 4.19 2.16
CA SER A 108 -11.67 4.04 0.84
C SER A 108 -10.65 4.10 -0.31
N PHE A 109 -9.37 3.91 0.00
CA PHE A 109 -8.25 4.02 -0.92
C PHE A 109 -7.13 3.03 -0.58
N VAL A 110 -6.33 2.67 -1.56
CA VAL A 110 -5.09 1.90 -1.40
C VAL A 110 -3.91 2.88 -1.42
N PRO A 111 -3.12 2.97 -0.34
CA PRO A 111 -1.90 3.78 -0.33
C PRO A 111 -0.82 3.10 -1.18
N VAL A 112 -0.16 3.90 -2.03
CA VAL A 112 1.00 3.49 -2.84
C VAL A 112 2.17 4.36 -2.41
N PHE A 113 3.05 3.78 -1.59
CA PHE A 113 4.24 4.48 -1.10
C PHE A 113 5.39 4.32 -2.10
N ILE A 114 5.91 5.44 -2.59
CA ILE A 114 7.08 5.48 -3.47
C ILE A 114 8.10 6.40 -2.82
N TYR A 115 9.34 5.92 -2.68
CA TYR A 115 10.40 6.67 -2.02
C TYR A 115 10.92 7.78 -2.93
N ASN A 116 10.83 9.03 -2.48
CA ASN A 116 11.21 10.22 -3.23
C ASN A 116 10.39 10.44 -4.53
N LEU A 117 9.10 10.08 -4.48
CA LEU A 117 8.14 10.25 -5.56
C LEU A 117 8.09 11.69 -6.11
N SER A 118 8.13 12.67 -5.20
CA SER A 118 8.01 14.09 -5.59
C SER A 118 9.25 14.58 -6.35
N GLY A 119 10.41 13.96 -6.11
CA GLY A 119 11.69 14.34 -6.70
C GLY A 119 11.96 13.74 -8.07
N TYR A 120 11.40 12.56 -8.35
CA TYR A 120 11.67 11.82 -9.59
C TYR A 120 10.38 11.39 -10.29
N ASP A 121 9.62 10.44 -9.73
CA ASP A 121 8.70 9.65 -10.55
C ASP A 121 7.31 10.25 -10.79
N SER A 122 6.92 11.28 -10.01
CA SER A 122 5.54 11.80 -10.03
C SER A 122 5.06 12.25 -11.43
N HIS A 123 5.92 12.94 -12.19
CA HIS A 123 5.59 13.46 -13.51
C HIS A 123 5.39 12.36 -14.58
N LEU A 124 6.05 11.21 -14.42
CA LEU A 124 5.87 10.05 -15.29
C LEU A 124 4.49 9.43 -15.06
N PHE A 125 4.13 9.22 -13.79
CA PHE A 125 2.86 8.62 -13.44
C PHE A 125 1.68 9.51 -13.82
N ILE A 126 1.70 10.81 -13.54
CA ILE A 126 0.57 11.71 -13.81
C ILE A 126 0.16 11.67 -15.29
N LYS A 127 1.12 11.62 -16.22
CA LYS A 127 0.85 11.50 -17.67
C LYS A 127 0.16 10.19 -18.03
N VAL A 128 0.52 9.09 -17.38
CA VAL A 128 -0.13 7.79 -17.57
C VAL A 128 -1.53 7.78 -16.95
N LEU A 129 -1.66 8.27 -15.72
CA LEU A 129 -2.92 8.35 -14.98
C LEU A 129 -3.96 9.22 -15.69
N GLY A 130 -3.53 10.32 -16.32
CA GLY A 130 -4.39 11.23 -17.07
C GLY A 130 -5.01 10.62 -18.32
N ARG A 131 -4.45 9.50 -18.82
CA ARG A 131 -5.01 8.76 -19.97
C ARG A 131 -6.09 7.76 -19.58
N ASP A 132 -6.16 7.35 -18.31
CA ASP A 132 -7.21 6.47 -17.82
C ASP A 132 -8.45 7.27 -17.39
N LYS A 133 -9.62 6.64 -17.40
CA LYS A 133 -10.86 7.23 -16.88
C LYS A 133 -10.77 7.42 -15.36
N GLY A 134 -11.65 8.25 -14.81
CA GLY A 134 -11.71 8.51 -13.37
C GLY A 134 -10.92 9.74 -12.94
N ARG A 135 -11.40 10.36 -11.86
CA ARG A 135 -10.89 11.62 -11.34
C ARG A 135 -9.48 11.46 -10.76
N ILE A 136 -8.66 12.50 -10.97
CA ILE A 136 -7.38 12.67 -10.28
C ILE A 136 -7.54 13.80 -9.27
N ASP A 137 -7.21 13.54 -8.02
CA ASP A 137 -7.14 14.53 -6.94
C ASP A 137 -5.66 14.77 -6.61
N VAL A 138 -5.20 16.01 -6.56
CA VAL A 138 -3.78 16.34 -6.35
C VAL A 138 -3.64 17.29 -5.16
N ILE A 139 -2.62 17.04 -4.34
CA ILE A 139 -2.14 17.96 -3.31
C ILE A 139 -0.80 18.51 -3.80
N PRO A 140 -0.79 19.70 -4.45
CA PRO A 140 0.43 20.28 -4.96
C PRO A 140 1.30 20.85 -3.83
N ASN A 141 2.61 20.82 -4.03
CA ASN A 141 3.59 21.57 -3.24
C ASN A 141 4.06 22.81 -4.02
N THR A 142 4.37 22.60 -5.30
CA THR A 142 4.68 23.63 -6.31
C THR A 142 4.02 23.22 -7.63
N ASP A 143 4.13 24.03 -8.67
CA ASP A 143 3.58 23.72 -10.00
C ASP A 143 4.17 22.44 -10.61
N GLU A 144 5.37 22.04 -10.16
CA GLU A 144 6.08 20.86 -10.65
C GLU A 144 6.14 19.70 -9.65
N LYS A 145 5.92 19.96 -8.35
CA LYS A 145 6.08 18.97 -7.29
C LYS A 145 4.78 18.73 -6.57
N TYR A 146 4.40 17.46 -6.41
CA TYR A 146 3.17 17.04 -5.77
C TYR A 146 3.48 16.29 -4.47
N ILE A 147 2.85 16.68 -3.35
CA ILE A 147 3.00 15.99 -2.06
C ILE A 147 2.35 14.61 -2.11
N SER A 148 1.15 14.56 -2.70
CA SER A 148 0.39 13.35 -2.91
C SER A 148 -0.57 13.58 -4.07
N PHE A 149 -0.87 12.52 -4.82
CA PHE A 149 -1.97 12.51 -5.78
C PHE A 149 -2.75 11.21 -5.64
N SER A 150 -4.04 11.28 -5.90
CA SER A 150 -4.94 10.13 -5.88
C SER A 150 -5.61 9.95 -7.23
N LYS A 151 -5.74 8.71 -7.69
CA LYS A 151 -6.46 8.34 -8.91
C LYS A 151 -7.64 7.46 -8.53
N GLU A 152 -8.85 7.85 -8.91
CA GLU A 152 -9.99 6.93 -8.92
C GLU A 152 -9.80 5.90 -10.04
N VAL A 153 -9.82 4.63 -9.68
CA VAL A 153 -9.80 3.50 -10.63
C VAL A 153 -11.08 2.69 -10.49
N SER A 154 -11.54 2.17 -11.61
CA SER A 154 -12.71 1.30 -11.69
C SER A 154 -12.46 0.16 -12.67
N ASP A 155 -13.31 -0.86 -12.58
CA ASP A 155 -13.41 -1.85 -13.65
C ASP A 155 -14.00 -1.19 -14.92
N ASP A 156 -13.71 -1.74 -16.09
CA ASP A 156 -14.19 -1.19 -17.36
C ASP A 156 -15.60 -1.72 -17.70
N ILE A 157 -16.01 -2.82 -17.07
CA ILE A 157 -17.25 -3.52 -17.35
C ILE A 157 -18.29 -3.19 -16.27
N ALA A 158 -19.41 -2.60 -16.67
CA ALA A 158 -20.62 -2.58 -15.86
C ALA A 158 -21.32 -3.93 -16.01
N PHE A 159 -21.35 -4.72 -14.94
CA PHE A 159 -22.12 -5.96 -14.94
C PHE A 159 -23.61 -5.63 -14.99
N ILE A 160 -24.34 -6.27 -15.90
CA ILE A 160 -25.80 -6.25 -15.91
C ILE A 160 -26.25 -7.52 -15.22
N LYS A 161 -26.90 -7.38 -14.07
CA LYS A 161 -27.55 -8.49 -13.37
C LYS A 161 -29.02 -8.14 -13.23
N ASP A 162 -29.89 -9.05 -13.66
CA ASP A 162 -31.35 -8.91 -13.56
C ASP A 162 -31.89 -7.59 -14.18
N GLY A 163 -31.35 -7.21 -15.35
CA GLY A 163 -31.77 -5.99 -16.07
C GLY A 163 -31.37 -4.67 -15.41
N LYS A 164 -30.66 -4.70 -14.27
CA LYS A 164 -30.14 -3.51 -13.58
C LYS A 164 -28.63 -3.40 -13.80
N LYS A 165 -28.17 -2.19 -14.15
CA LYS A 165 -26.73 -1.87 -14.19
C LYS A 165 -26.19 -1.93 -12.76
N GLU A 166 -25.31 -2.89 -12.50
CA GLU A 166 -24.62 -2.97 -11.22
C GLU A 166 -23.59 -1.84 -11.11
N LYS A 167 -23.37 -1.36 -9.89
CA LYS A 167 -22.41 -0.28 -9.64
C LYS A 167 -21.00 -0.81 -9.84
N VAL A 168 -20.28 -0.26 -10.81
CA VAL A 168 -18.87 -0.60 -11.04
C VAL A 168 -18.08 -0.34 -9.75
N PRO A 169 -17.29 -1.31 -9.24
CA PRO A 169 -16.47 -1.10 -8.06
C PRO A 169 -15.43 0.00 -8.36
N LYS A 170 -15.42 1.03 -7.51
CA LYS A 170 -14.50 2.18 -7.58
C LYS A 170 -13.66 2.27 -6.33
N ILE A 171 -12.35 2.41 -6.48
CA ILE A 171 -11.42 2.63 -5.36
C ILE A 171 -10.41 3.71 -5.76
N LYS A 172 -9.89 4.44 -4.79
CA LYS A 172 -8.81 5.40 -5.04
C LYS A 172 -7.46 4.73 -4.81
N LEU A 173 -6.51 4.94 -5.73
CA LEU A 173 -5.08 4.77 -5.47
C LEU A 173 -4.56 6.09 -4.92
N ARG A 174 -3.88 6.10 -3.79
CA ARG A 174 -3.25 7.32 -3.24
C ARG A 174 -1.75 7.16 -3.22
N PHE A 175 -1.08 7.89 -4.11
CA PHE A 175 0.36 7.92 -4.21
C PHE A 175 0.93 8.88 -3.18
N VAL A 176 1.91 8.40 -2.41
CA VAL A 176 2.49 9.11 -1.27
C VAL A 176 4.00 9.00 -1.34
N ASP A 177 4.67 10.13 -1.18
CA ASP A 177 6.12 10.19 -1.10
C ASP A 177 6.61 9.80 0.30
N SER A 178 7.19 8.60 0.43
CA SER A 178 7.66 8.11 1.73
C SER A 178 8.90 8.86 2.25
N PHE A 179 9.67 9.54 1.39
CA PHE A 179 10.85 10.31 1.80
C PHE A 179 10.49 11.51 2.68
N ARG A 180 9.28 12.05 2.55
CA ARG A 180 8.83 13.19 3.37
C ARG A 180 8.57 12.83 4.83
N PHE A 181 8.33 11.55 5.12
CA PHE A 181 8.17 11.03 6.48
C PHE A 181 9.51 10.56 7.05
N MET A 182 10.37 10.03 6.19
CA MET A 182 11.66 9.43 6.56
C MET A 182 12.75 9.95 5.63
N ALA A 183 13.24 11.15 5.92
CA ALA A 183 14.23 11.87 5.12
C ALA A 183 15.65 11.31 5.31
N SER A 184 15.84 10.02 5.01
CA SER A 184 17.14 9.35 5.04
C SER A 184 17.21 8.31 3.94
N SER A 185 18.42 8.05 3.42
CA SER A 185 18.62 7.08 2.34
C SER A 185 18.02 5.70 2.68
N LEU A 186 17.49 5.00 1.67
CA LEU A 186 16.98 3.63 1.83
C LEU A 186 17.99 2.69 2.53
N ASN A 187 19.29 2.87 2.30
CA ASN A 187 20.34 2.08 2.97
C ASN A 187 20.40 2.34 4.48
N SER A 188 20.27 3.60 4.89
CA SER A 188 20.22 3.96 6.32
C SER A 188 18.90 3.49 6.94
N LEU A 189 17.78 3.65 6.25
CA LEU A 189 16.48 3.18 6.73
C LEU A 189 16.48 1.67 6.93
N ALA A 190 16.91 0.90 5.92
CA ALA A 190 16.98 -0.56 6.00
C ALA A 190 17.82 -1.07 7.17
N LYS A 191 18.95 -0.42 7.47
CA LYS A 191 19.82 -0.77 8.61
C LYS A 191 19.18 -0.52 9.98
N ASN A 192 18.25 0.43 10.06
CA ASN A 192 17.59 0.82 11.30
C ASN A 192 16.26 0.07 11.54
N VAL A 193 15.78 -0.71 10.56
CA VAL A 193 14.61 -1.56 10.73
C VAL A 193 15.01 -2.81 11.51
N LYS A 194 14.40 -3.02 12.68
CA LYS A 194 14.65 -4.19 13.54
C LYS A 194 14.08 -5.48 12.97
N GLU A 195 12.90 -5.41 12.36
CA GLU A 195 12.15 -6.58 11.90
C GLU A 195 11.50 -6.32 10.53
N PHE A 196 11.78 -7.20 9.57
CA PHE A 196 11.13 -7.19 8.26
C PHE A 196 10.02 -8.24 8.21
N ARG A 197 8.94 -8.00 8.96
CA ARG A 197 7.85 -8.99 9.18
C ARG A 197 7.25 -9.53 7.88
N GLU A 198 7.00 -8.67 6.91
CA GLU A 198 6.42 -9.08 5.62
C GLU A 198 7.43 -9.85 4.77
N THR A 199 8.69 -9.40 4.69
CA THR A 199 9.75 -10.11 3.95
C THR A 199 10.02 -11.49 4.55
N ALA A 200 9.97 -11.62 5.88
CA ALA A 200 10.15 -12.87 6.61
C ALA A 200 9.06 -13.93 6.36
N LYS A 201 7.89 -13.55 5.84
CA LYS A 201 6.87 -14.52 5.42
C LYS A 201 7.27 -15.31 4.18
N TYR A 202 8.14 -14.72 3.36
CA TYR A 202 8.53 -15.32 2.10
C TYR A 202 9.94 -15.89 2.17
N PHE A 203 10.87 -15.28 2.90
CA PHE A 203 12.26 -15.70 2.93
C PHE A 203 12.63 -16.40 4.24
N PRO A 204 13.44 -17.47 4.17
CA PRO A 204 13.95 -18.12 5.37
C PRO A 204 14.88 -17.18 6.14
N LYS A 205 14.94 -17.35 7.47
CA LYS A 205 15.64 -16.40 8.38
C LYS A 205 17.10 -16.22 8.01
N GLU A 206 17.76 -17.29 7.58
CA GLU A 206 19.17 -17.33 7.20
C GLU A 206 19.48 -16.50 5.94
N LYS A 207 18.46 -16.15 5.16
CA LYS A 207 18.58 -15.31 3.96
C LYS A 207 18.06 -13.89 4.17
N LEU A 208 17.54 -13.55 5.34
CA LEU A 208 16.95 -12.22 5.57
C LEU A 208 17.97 -11.09 5.43
N ASP A 209 19.18 -11.26 5.97
CA ASP A 209 20.23 -10.25 5.85
C ASP A 209 20.61 -9.95 4.40
N LEU A 210 20.42 -10.92 3.50
CA LEU A 210 20.66 -10.76 2.07
C LEU A 210 19.57 -9.92 1.39
N VAL A 211 18.30 -10.11 1.75
CA VAL A 211 17.15 -9.52 1.05
C VAL A 211 16.64 -8.21 1.68
N THR A 212 17.10 -7.87 2.88
CA THR A 212 16.71 -6.63 3.59
C THR A 212 17.66 -5.47 3.33
N ARG A 213 18.84 -5.74 2.79
CA ARG A 213 19.81 -4.71 2.40
C ARG A 213 19.34 -3.98 1.14
N LYS A 214 19.69 -2.69 1.02
CA LYS A 214 19.54 -1.95 -0.24
C LYS A 214 20.29 -2.65 -1.38
N GLY A 215 19.55 -3.05 -2.41
CA GLY A 215 20.11 -3.62 -3.64
C GLY A 215 20.82 -2.58 -4.52
N VAL A 216 21.55 -3.09 -5.50
CA VAL A 216 22.20 -2.31 -6.56
C VAL A 216 21.46 -2.55 -7.87
N TYR A 217 21.39 -1.52 -8.72
CA TYR A 217 20.62 -1.57 -9.96
C TYR A 217 21.44 -0.96 -11.10
N PRO A 218 21.58 -1.65 -12.25
CA PRO A 218 22.39 -1.18 -13.36
C PRO A 218 21.59 -0.22 -14.26
N TYR A 219 21.38 1.02 -13.80
CA TYR A 219 20.49 1.99 -14.46
C TYR A 219 20.80 2.21 -15.94
N ASP A 220 22.07 2.40 -16.29
CA ASP A 220 22.50 2.66 -17.68
C ASP A 220 22.40 1.43 -18.59
N TYR A 221 22.48 0.23 -18.02
CA TYR A 221 22.27 -1.01 -18.77
C TYR A 221 20.81 -1.16 -19.16
N MET A 222 19.87 -0.78 -18.29
CA MET A 222 18.42 -0.96 -18.47
C MET A 222 17.83 0.05 -19.46
N ASP A 223 18.22 -0.06 -20.74
CA ASP A 223 17.85 0.85 -21.82
C ASP A 223 16.70 0.35 -22.72
N SER A 224 16.19 -0.85 -22.44
CA SER A 224 15.14 -1.50 -23.22
C SER A 224 14.34 -2.47 -22.37
N TRP A 225 13.06 -2.68 -22.75
CA TRP A 225 12.17 -3.58 -22.00
C TRP A 225 12.64 -5.04 -22.04
N GLY A 226 13.26 -5.47 -23.15
CA GLY A 226 13.78 -6.83 -23.28
C GLY A 226 14.81 -7.19 -22.19
N LYS A 227 15.55 -6.21 -21.67
CA LYS A 227 16.50 -6.43 -20.56
C LYS A 227 15.81 -6.74 -19.23
N CYS A 228 14.55 -6.33 -19.06
CA CYS A 228 13.75 -6.71 -17.89
C CYS A 228 13.35 -8.20 -17.92
N GLU A 229 13.40 -8.84 -19.09
CA GLU A 229 13.04 -10.25 -19.29
C GLU A 229 14.27 -11.17 -19.21
N GLU A 230 15.48 -10.60 -19.07
CA GLU A 230 16.71 -11.36 -18.91
C GLU A 230 16.76 -12.09 -17.55
N THR A 231 17.17 -13.35 -17.57
CA THR A 231 17.26 -14.21 -16.38
C THR A 231 18.64 -14.20 -15.74
N LYS A 232 19.60 -13.48 -16.32
CA LYS A 232 20.99 -13.41 -15.87
C LYS A 232 21.34 -12.00 -15.45
N LEU A 233 22.10 -11.90 -14.37
CA LEU A 233 22.67 -10.62 -13.95
C LEU A 233 23.67 -10.15 -15.00
N PRO A 234 23.62 -8.88 -15.44
CA PRO A 234 24.62 -8.35 -16.36
C PRO A 234 26.00 -8.33 -15.72
N SER A 235 27.03 -8.22 -16.53
CA SER A 235 28.42 -8.20 -16.08
C SER A 235 28.71 -6.99 -15.20
N ILE A 236 29.74 -7.09 -14.35
CA ILE A 236 30.13 -5.99 -13.44
C ILE A 236 30.43 -4.67 -14.19
N LYS A 237 30.87 -4.74 -15.46
CA LYS A 237 31.16 -3.57 -16.30
C LYS A 237 29.88 -2.82 -16.70
N GLU A 238 28.77 -3.54 -16.84
CA GLU A 238 27.47 -2.97 -17.21
C GLU A 238 26.76 -2.29 -16.02
N PHE A 239 27.31 -2.41 -14.81
CA PHE A 239 26.89 -1.62 -13.64
C PHE A 239 27.54 -0.23 -13.56
N TYR A 240 28.34 0.17 -14.56
CA TYR A 240 28.90 1.51 -14.60
C TYR A 240 27.77 2.55 -14.66
N ASN A 241 27.80 3.51 -13.73
CA ASN A 241 26.81 4.55 -13.64
C ASN A 241 27.37 5.84 -14.24
N LYS A 242 26.77 6.30 -15.34
CA LYS A 242 27.21 7.50 -16.07
C LYS A 242 26.91 8.78 -15.33
N MET A 243 25.88 8.81 -14.49
CA MET A 243 25.48 10.01 -13.74
C MET A 243 26.50 10.41 -12.68
N ASN A 244 27.20 9.43 -12.09
CA ASN A 244 28.25 9.67 -11.09
C ASN A 244 29.63 9.17 -11.54
N GLU A 245 29.75 8.80 -12.81
CA GLU A 245 30.96 8.29 -13.48
C GLU A 245 31.70 7.20 -12.69
N SER A 246 30.94 6.31 -12.02
CA SER A 246 31.53 5.35 -11.08
C SER A 246 31.18 3.89 -11.39
N ASN A 247 32.12 3.01 -11.07
CA ASN A 247 31.90 1.56 -11.09
C ASN A 247 31.30 1.09 -9.76
N ILE A 248 30.51 0.02 -9.82
CA ILE A 248 30.08 -0.69 -8.63
C ILE A 248 31.26 -1.34 -7.89
N SER A 249 31.17 -1.46 -6.57
CA SER A 249 32.15 -2.22 -5.80
C SER A 249 32.03 -3.73 -6.06
N HIS A 250 33.15 -4.45 -6.01
CA HIS A 250 33.16 -5.92 -6.10
C HIS A 250 32.31 -6.58 -5.02
N LYS A 251 32.24 -5.98 -3.83
CA LYS A 251 31.41 -6.46 -2.71
C LYS A 251 29.92 -6.39 -3.04
N ASP A 252 29.48 -5.28 -3.64
CA ASP A 252 28.08 -5.09 -3.99
C ASP A 252 27.66 -5.93 -5.19
N TYR A 253 28.55 -6.12 -6.17
CA TYR A 253 28.29 -7.02 -7.28
C TYR A 253 28.17 -8.49 -6.81
N LYS A 254 29.06 -8.96 -5.92
CA LYS A 254 28.95 -10.29 -5.29
C LYS A 254 27.61 -10.45 -4.56
N HIS A 255 27.21 -9.42 -3.82
CA HIS A 255 25.92 -9.41 -3.14
C HIS A 255 24.74 -9.49 -4.12
N ALA A 256 24.75 -8.73 -5.22
CA ALA A 256 23.73 -8.79 -6.26
C ALA A 256 23.61 -10.18 -6.89
N LYS A 257 24.75 -10.85 -7.12
CA LYS A 257 24.78 -12.23 -7.63
C LYS A 257 24.12 -13.22 -6.66
N MET A 258 24.51 -13.17 -5.38
CA MET A 258 23.89 -14.00 -4.34
C MET A 258 22.39 -13.74 -4.20
N TYR A 259 21.98 -12.46 -4.28
CA TYR A 259 20.57 -12.07 -4.23
C TYR A 259 19.78 -12.65 -5.42
N GLY A 260 20.35 -12.59 -6.63
CA GLY A 260 19.75 -13.16 -7.84
C GLY A 260 19.51 -14.67 -7.72
N GLU A 261 20.49 -15.41 -7.20
CA GLU A 261 20.37 -16.85 -6.95
C GLU A 261 19.25 -17.17 -5.95
N VAL A 262 19.10 -16.37 -4.89
CA VAL A 262 18.05 -16.56 -3.87
C VAL A 262 16.67 -16.15 -4.37
N SER A 263 16.58 -15.15 -5.25
CA SER A 263 15.31 -14.65 -5.80
C SER A 263 14.76 -15.56 -6.90
N ALA A 264 15.64 -16.17 -7.70
CA ALA A 264 15.28 -17.11 -8.76
C ALA A 264 14.61 -18.40 -8.22
N LEU A 265 14.84 -18.76 -6.96
CA LEU A 265 14.20 -19.92 -6.30
C LEU A 265 12.68 -19.76 -6.09
N LYS A 266 12.10 -18.60 -6.43
CA LYS A 266 10.67 -18.30 -6.26
C LYS A 266 9.97 -17.84 -7.54
N SER A 267 10.68 -17.82 -8.66
CA SER A 267 10.13 -17.44 -9.98
C SER A 267 9.34 -18.60 -10.58
#